data_AF-A0A6G2Q406-F1
#
_entry.id   AF-A0A6G2Q406-F1
#
_cell.length_a   1.000
_cell.length_b   1.000
_cell.length_c   1.000
_cell.angle_alpha   90.00
_cell.angle_beta   90.00
_cell.angle_gamma   90.00
#
_symmetry.space_group_name_H-M   'P 1'
#
loop_
_entity.id
_entity.type
_entity.pdbx_description
1 polymer ?
#
loop_
_entity_poly.entity_id
_entity_poly.type
_entity_poly.pdbx_seq_one_letter_code
_entity_poly.pdbx_strand_id
1 'polypeptide(L)' 'MRILVLGGTGYLGRRVTEQVRALPGAHLLAGGRTGAEYAVDLAADRPERLAK' A
#
# COMPACT_ATOMS: atom_id res chain seq x y z
N MET A 1 -10.90 9.85 3.54
CA MET A 1 -10.49 9.13 2.30
C MET A 1 -9.58 7.98 2.68
N ARG A 2 -9.80 6.76 2.17
CA ARG A 2 -8.95 5.59 2.46
C ARG A 2 -8.18 5.20 1.21
N ILE A 3 -6.87 5.04 1.32
CA ILE A 3 -5.98 4.76 0.18
C ILE A 3 -5.11 3.56 0.54
N LEU A 4 -5.09 2.55 -0.33
CA LEU A 4 -4.12 1.45 -0.27
C LEU A 4 -2.96 1.74 -1.22
N VAL A 5 -1.74 1.80 -0.68
CA VAL A 5 -0.52 1.95 -1.48
C VAL A 5 0.20 0.61 -1.57
N LEU A 6 0.29 0.07 -2.78
CA LEU A 6 1.05 -1.14 -3.07
C LEU A 6 2.50 -0.79 -3.42
N GLY A 7 3.46 -1.38 -2.72
CA GLY A 7 4.89 -1.04 -2.91
C GLY A 7 5.32 0.26 -2.22
N GLY A 8 4.60 0.68 -1.17
CA GLY A 8 4.90 1.89 -0.37
C GLY A 8 6.29 1.90 0.28
N THR A 9 6.96 0.75 0.38
CA THR A 9 8.33 0.62 0.89
C THR A 9 9.42 0.84 -0.17
N GLY A 10 9.06 0.88 -1.45
CA GLY A 10 9.98 1.16 -2.56
C GLY A 10 10.30 2.65 -2.69
N TYR A 11 11.25 2.97 -3.60
CA TYR A 11 11.74 4.34 -3.80
C TYR A 11 10.62 5.35 -4.08
N LEU A 12 9.79 5.08 -5.09
CA LEU A 12 8.66 5.95 -5.44
C LEU A 12 7.54 5.87 -4.40
N GLY A 13 7.22 4.65 -3.95
CA GLY A 13 6.14 4.41 -3.01
C GLY A 13 6.31 5.17 -1.70
N ARG A 14 7.54 5.27 -1.17
CA ARG A 14 7.83 6.02 0.05
C ARG A 14 7.51 7.51 -0.13
N ARG A 15 7.98 8.12 -1.23
CA ARG A 15 7.76 9.54 -1.53
C ARG A 15 6.29 9.89 -1.73
N VAL A 16 5.55 9.03 -2.44
CA VAL A 16 4.10 9.19 -2.62
C VAL A 16 3.37 9.04 -1.29
N THR A 17 3.71 8.03 -0.49
CA THR A 17 3.08 7.79 0.82
C THR A 17 3.26 8.97 1.77
N GLU A 18 4.45 9.58 1.81
CA GLU A 18 4.74 10.78 2.61
C GLU A 18 3.86 11.96 2.19
N GLN A 19 3.74 12.23 0.89
CA GLN A 19 2.94 13.33 0.38
C GLN A 19 1.43 13.12 0.62
N VAL A 20 0.93 11.91 0.37
CA VAL A 20 -0.50 11.61 0.54
C VAL A 20 -0.90 11.61 2.02
N ARG A 21 -0.01 11.19 2.94
CA ARG A 21 -0.27 11.28 4.39
C ARG A 21 -0.44 12.71 4.90
N ALA A 22 0.13 13.69 4.22
CA ALA A 22 -0.02 15.09 4.58
C ALA A 22 -1.41 15.67 4.22
N LEU A 23 -2.22 14.94 3.44
CA LEU A 23 -3.56 15.40 3.04
C LEU A 23 -4.56 15.23 4.20
N PRO A 24 -5.36 16.27 4.51
CA PRO A 24 -6.38 16.19 5.55
C PRO A 24 -7.37 15.04 5.31
N GLY A 25 -7.58 14.21 6.33
CA GLY A 25 -8.51 13.09 6.28
C GLY A 25 -8.07 11.91 5.40
N ALA A 26 -6.79 11.85 5.00
CA ALA A 26 -6.22 10.70 4.31
C ALA A 26 -5.81 9.61 5.31
N HIS A 27 -6.40 8.42 5.15
CA HIS A 27 -5.99 7.21 5.85
C HIS A 27 -5.27 6.30 4.85
N LEU A 28 -3.96 6.13 5.02
CA LEU A 28 -3.15 5.26 4.18
C LEU A 28 -2.97 3.89 4.82
N LEU A 29 -3.18 2.86 4.01
CA LEU A 29 -2.84 1.47 4.26
C LEU A 29 -1.69 1.10 3.31
N ALA A 30 -0.70 0.35 3.79
CA ALA A 30 0.42 -0.07 2.96
C ALA A 30 0.37 -1.58 2.70
N GLY A 31 0.39 -1.96 1.42
CA GLY A 31 0.48 -3.35 0.99
C GLY A 31 1.78 -3.64 0.24
N GLY A 32 2.32 -4.84 0.40
CA GLY A 32 3.52 -5.25 -0.34
C GLY A 32 4.13 -6.54 0.17
N ARG A 33 5.15 -7.02 -0.56
CA ARG A 33 5.78 -8.30 -0.28
C ARG A 33 6.55 -8.28 1.04
N THR A 34 7.21 -7.17 1.37
CA THR A 34 8.06 -7.04 2.56
C THR A 34 7.91 -5.67 3.21
N GLY A 35 7.87 -5.65 4.54
CA GLY A 35 7.86 -4.42 5.35
C GLY A 35 6.59 -3.56 5.23
N ALA A 36 5.54 -4.08 4.60
CA ALA A 36 4.24 -3.43 4.51
C ALA A 36 3.31 -3.92 5.63
N GLU A 37 2.29 -3.10 5.94
CA GLU A 37 1.27 -3.43 6.95
C GLU A 37 0.43 -4.65 6.52
N TYR A 38 0.16 -4.76 5.22
CA TYR A 38 -0.52 -5.90 4.62
C TYR A 38 0.44 -6.65 3.70
N ALA A 39 0.71 -7.92 4.04
CA ALA A 39 1.49 -8.81 3.19
C ALA A 39 0.71 -9.15 1.92
N VAL A 40 1.19 -8.65 0.79
CA VAL A 40 0.59 -8.84 -0.54
C VAL A 40 1.70 -9.15 -1.53
N ASP A 41 1.61 -10.29 -2.18
CA ASP A 41 2.46 -10.63 -3.33
C ASP A 41 1.62 -10.61 -4.60
N LEU A 42 1.67 -9.50 -5.34
CA LEU A 42 0.90 -9.34 -6.59
C LEU A 42 1.28 -10.36 -7.68
N ALA A 43 2.43 -11.03 -7.56
CA ALA A 43 2.86 -12.04 -8.52
C ALA A 43 2.43 -13.47 -8.14
N ALA A 44 2.16 -13.72 -6.86
CA ALA A 44 1.90 -15.07 -6.34
C ALA A 44 0.49 -15.23 -5.76
N ASP A 45 -0.08 -14.16 -5.21
CA ASP A 45 -1.41 -14.17 -4.63
C ASP A 45 -2.47 -14.19 -5.73
N ARG A 46 -3.47 -15.06 -5.56
CA ARG A 46 -4.63 -15.09 -6.44
C ARG A 46 -5.54 -13.88 -6.18
N PRO A 47 -6.25 -13.36 -7.20
CA PRO A 47 -7.14 -12.21 -7.04
C PRO A 47 -8.18 -12.38 -5.93
N GLU A 48 -8.71 -13.59 -5.71
CA GLU A 48 -9.76 -13.85 -4.71
C GLU A 48 -9.23 -13.71 -3.27
N ARG A 49 -7.92 -13.85 -3.06
CA ARG A 49 -7.27 -13.56 -1.78
C ARG A 49 -7.18 -12.06 -1.51
N LEU A 50 -7.08 -11.26 -2.57
CA LEU A 50 -6.85 -9.81 -2.49
C LEU A 50 -8.16 -9.00 -2.56
N ALA A 51 -9.16 -9.50 -3.29
CA ALA A 51 -10.47 -8.88 -3.48
C ALA A 51 -11.49 -9.50 -2.53
N LYS A 52 -11.44 -9.10 -1.25
CA LYS A 52 -12.41 -9.50 -0.23
C LYS A 52 -13.10 -8.29 0.38
#